data_AF-A0A9E3CD94-F1
#
_entry.id   AF-A0A9E3CD94-F1
#
_cell.length_a   1.000
_cell.length_b   1.000
_cell.length_c   1.000
_cell.angle_alpha   90.00
_cell.angle_beta   90.00
_cell.angle_gamma   90.00
#
_symmetry.space_group_name_H-M   'P 1'
#
loop_
_entity.id
_entity.type
_entity.pdbx_description
1 polymer ?
#
loop_
_entity_poly.entity_id
_entity_poly.type
_entity_poly.pdbx_seq_one_letter_code
_entity_poly.pdbx_strand_id
1 'polypeptide(L)' 'AAIRHAAVSSGDSDSIACLTGVFAGAHCGMDAWPAEWAGRIEYAHRLAVMAEELG' A
#
# COMPACT_ATOMS: atom_id res chain seq x y z
N ALA A 1 1.54 11.89 -3.62
CA ALA A 1 0.86 12.21 -4.90
C ALA A 1 0.56 10.96 -5.73
N ALA A 2 1.57 10.11 -6.04
CA ALA A 2 1.43 8.98 -6.96
C ALA A 2 0.25 8.02 -6.69
N ILE A 3 0.15 7.47 -5.47
CA ILE A 3 -0.93 6.50 -5.15
C ILE A 3 -2.33 7.09 -5.30
N ARG A 4 -2.50 8.38 -4.96
CA ARG A 4 -3.80 9.07 -5.11
C ARG A 4 -4.17 9.20 -6.58
N HIS A 5 -3.22 9.50 -7.46
CA HIS A 5 -3.47 9.57 -8.89
C HIS A 5 -3.83 8.20 -9.47
N ALA A 6 -3.14 7.15 -9.04
CA ALA A 6 -3.46 5.78 -9.42
C ALA A 6 -4.88 5.37 -8.99
N ALA A 7 -5.25 5.65 -7.74
CA ALA A 7 -6.55 5.29 -7.17
C ALA A 7 -7.76 6.01 -7.79
N VAL A 8 -7.55 7.17 -8.43
CA VAL A 8 -8.63 7.93 -9.11
C VAL A 8 -8.56 7.82 -10.63
N SER A 9 -7.75 6.89 -11.15
CA SER A 9 -7.68 6.60 -12.59
C SER A 9 -8.90 5.77 -13.05
N SER A 10 -9.20 5.82 -14.34
CA SER A 10 -10.27 5.00 -14.93
C SER A 10 -9.81 3.57 -15.20
N GLY A 11 -10.71 2.60 -15.06
CA GLY A 11 -10.44 1.21 -15.37
C GLY A 11 -9.96 0.45 -14.13
N ASP A 12 -8.81 -0.22 -14.25
CA ASP A 12 -8.25 -1.06 -13.19
C ASP A 12 -7.48 -0.24 -12.13
N SER A 13 -8.16 0.76 -11.56
CA SER A 13 -7.56 1.67 -10.59
C SER A 13 -6.99 0.95 -9.37
N ASP A 14 -7.63 -0.15 -8.97
CA ASP A 14 -7.26 -0.92 -7.79
C ASP A 14 -5.91 -1.62 -8.01
N SER A 15 -5.74 -2.31 -9.14
CA SER A 15 -4.46 -2.94 -9.47
C SER A 15 -3.37 -1.91 -9.73
N ILE A 16 -3.68 -0.78 -10.38
CA ILE A 16 -2.72 0.31 -10.61
C ILE A 16 -2.29 0.94 -9.28
N ALA A 17 -3.22 1.20 -8.36
CA ALA A 17 -2.93 1.74 -7.04
C ALA A 17 -2.12 0.76 -6.18
N CYS A 18 -2.44 -0.54 -6.26
CA CYS A 18 -1.70 -1.60 -5.59
C CYS A 18 -0.23 -1.62 -6.04
N LEU A 19 0.04 -1.70 -7.34
CA LEU A 19 1.41 -1.70 -7.89
C LEU A 19 2.14 -0.39 -7.59
N THR A 20 1.45 0.75 -7.71
CA THR A 20 2.02 2.05 -7.36
C THR A 20 2.41 2.11 -5.89
N GLY A 21 1.59 1.56 -5.00
CA GLY A 21 1.87 1.44 -3.57
C GLY A 21 3.10 0.59 -3.29
N VAL A 22 3.22 -0.57 -3.95
CA VAL A 22 4.40 -1.45 -3.83
C VAL A 22 5.68 -0.69 -4.22
N PHE A 23 5.70 -0.05 -5.39
CA PHE A 23 6.89 0.68 -5.84
C PHE A 23 7.22 1.90 -4.98
N ALA A 24 6.20 2.65 -4.56
CA ALA A 24 6.41 3.79 -3.66
C ALA A 24 6.95 3.34 -2.30
N GLY A 25 6.46 2.23 -1.74
CA GLY A 25 6.97 1.65 -0.50
C GLY A 25 8.41 1.14 -0.63
N ALA A 26 8.74 0.46 -1.74
CA ALA A 26 10.09 -0.01 -2.00
C ALA A 26 11.11 1.14 -2.20
N HIS A 27 10.68 2.24 -2.82
CA HIS A 27 11.55 3.39 -3.11
C HIS A 27 11.69 4.35 -1.93
N CYS A 28 10.60 4.64 -1.21
CA CYS A 28 10.56 5.66 -0.16
C CYS A 28 10.60 5.08 1.26
N GLY A 29 10.47 3.76 1.42
CA GLY A 29 10.32 3.11 2.72
C GLY A 29 8.89 3.21 3.29
N MET A 30 8.64 2.46 4.38
CA MET A 30 7.31 2.42 5.01
C MET A 30 6.95 3.71 5.75
N ASP A 31 7.93 4.51 6.18
CA ASP A 31 7.72 5.80 6.84
C ASP A 31 7.11 6.87 5.91
N ALA A 32 7.08 6.61 4.60
CA ALA A 32 6.44 7.48 3.62
C ALA A 32 4.89 7.46 3.69
N TRP A 33 4.31 6.49 4.40
CA TRP A 33 2.87 6.34 4.54
C TRP A 33 2.38 6.93 5.88
N PRO A 34 1.21 7.60 5.90
CA PRO A 34 0.58 7.97 7.16
C PRO A 34 0.28 6.73 8.00
N ALA A 35 0.70 6.72 9.26
CA ALA A 35 0.62 5.55 10.14
C ALA A 35 -0.82 5.03 10.31
N GLU A 36 -1.81 5.93 10.27
CA GLU A 36 -3.21 5.58 10.40
C GLU A 36 -3.76 4.79 9.20
N TRP A 37 -3.08 4.81 8.04
CA TRP A 37 -3.53 4.06 6.87
C TRP A 37 -3.44 2.56 7.10
N ALA A 38 -2.33 2.08 7.68
CA ALA A 38 -2.14 0.67 7.96
C ALA A 38 -3.25 0.10 8.85
N GLY A 39 -3.67 0.86 9.89
CA GLY A 39 -4.75 0.47 10.79
C GLY A 39 -6.15 0.41 10.14
N ARG A 40 -6.32 0.96 8.94
CA ARG A 40 -7.58 0.96 8.18
C ARG A 40 -7.64 -0.14 7.13
N ILE A 41 -6.53 -0.82 6.83
CA ILE A 41 -6.49 -1.90 5.85
C ILE A 41 -7.27 -3.10 6.38
N GLU A 42 -8.13 -3.66 5.53
CA GLU A 42 -8.84 -4.91 5.86
C GLU A 42 -7.81 -6.02 6.11
N TYR A 43 -7.94 -6.71 7.24
CA TYR A 43 -6.98 -7.73 7.69
C TYR A 43 -5.54 -7.23 7.93
N ALA A 44 -5.34 -5.94 8.27
CA ALA A 44 -4.03 -5.37 8.59
C ALA A 44 -3.16 -6.24 9.52
N HIS A 45 -3.74 -6.78 10.60
CA HIS A 45 -3.00 -7.64 11.53
C HIS A 45 -2.48 -8.92 10.84
N ARG A 46 -3.28 -9.53 9.96
CA ARG A 46 -2.91 -10.77 9.27
C ARG A 46 -1.80 -10.48 8.26
N LEU A 47 -1.89 -9.36 7.54
CA LEU A 47 -0.84 -8.92 6.63
C LEU A 47 0.49 -8.68 7.35
N ALA A 48 0.45 -8.09 8.55
CA ALA A 48 1.65 -7.88 9.37
C ALA A 48 2.29 -9.21 9.78
N VAL A 49 1.50 -10.16 10.28
CA VAL A 49 1.98 -11.51 10.64
C VAL A 49 2.60 -12.19 9.42
N MET A 50 1.93 -12.17 8.26
CA MET A 50 2.47 -12.78 7.03
C MET A 50 3.76 -12.10 6.56
N ALA A 51 3.90 -10.78 6.74
CA ALA A 51 5.12 -10.07 6.38
C ALA A 51 6.31 -10.46 7.29
N GLU A 52 6.06 -10.66 8.59
CA GLU A 52 7.07 -11.16 9.53
C GLU A 52 7.48 -12.61 9.24
N GLU A 53 6.54 -13.47 8.80
CA GLU A 53 6.83 -14.86 8.44
C GLU A 53 7.61 -15.00 7.12
N LEU A 54 7.43 -14.06 6.19
CA LEU A 54 8.06 -14.08 4.86
C LEU A 54 9.39 -13.31 4.79
N GLY A 55 9.68 -12.46 5.77
CA GLY A 55 10.91 -11.66 5.87
C GLY A 55 12.07 -12.43 6.50
#